data_AF-A0A2M7BBS9-F1
#
_entry.id   AF-A0A2M7BBS9-F1
#
_cell.length_a   1.000
_cell.length_b   1.000
_cell.length_c   1.000
_cell.angle_alpha   90.00
_cell.angle_beta   90.00
_cell.angle_gamma   90.00
#
_symmetry.space_group_name_H-M   'P 1'
#
loop_
_entity.id
_entity.type
_entity.pdbx_description
1 polymer ?
#
loop_
_entity_poly.entity_id
_entity_poly.type
_entity_poly.pdbx_seq_one_letter_code
_entity_poly.pdbx_strand_id
1 'polypeptide(L)'
;MTIVAIGSQNPVKVNCTKKAFSSYLPKAKFEFISITVPSGVSDQPFSDKECILGAKNRAQRVLKSAKSDYGVGIEGGIIKINGDYFARAWVVVVNEKGAVGLGSSLSAPVRQNI
;
A
#
# COMPACT_ATOMS: atom_id res chain seq x y z
N MET A 1 -12.72 18.70 -3.74
CA MET A 1 -11.95 17.69 -4.50
C MET A 1 -11.10 16.99 -3.47
N THR A 2 -11.13 15.66 -3.38
CA THR A 2 -10.35 14.91 -2.38
C THR A 2 -9.02 14.49 -2.99
N ILE A 3 -7.91 14.86 -2.37
CA ILE A 3 -6.57 14.52 -2.81
C ILE A 3 -6.14 13.20 -2.15
N VAL A 4 -5.79 12.22 -2.98
CA VAL A 4 -5.29 10.91 -2.55
C VAL A 4 -3.86 10.76 -3.02
N ALA A 5 -2.91 10.74 -2.09
CA ALA A 5 -1.50 10.55 -2.39
C ALA A 5 -1.08 9.08 -2.26
N ILE A 6 -0.30 8.59 -3.21
CA ILE A 6 0.10 7.19 -3.33
C ILE A 6 1.62 7.11 -3.18
N GLY A 7 2.10 6.41 -2.15
CA GLY A 7 3.51 6.32 -1.76
C GLY A 7 4.36 5.39 -2.65
N SER A 8 4.08 5.38 -3.96
CA SER A 8 4.71 4.55 -4.97
C SER A 8 4.39 5.07 -6.37
N GLN A 9 5.36 5.01 -7.28
CA GLN A 9 5.18 5.24 -8.73
C GLN A 9 4.95 3.96 -9.55
N ASN A 10 4.99 2.77 -8.94
CA ASN A 10 4.67 1.53 -9.64
C ASN A 10 3.24 1.61 -10.22
N PRO A 11 3.06 1.43 -11.54
CA PRO A 11 1.77 1.62 -12.21
C PRO A 11 0.67 0.67 -11.71
N VAL A 12 1.03 -0.53 -11.27
CA VAL A 12 0.07 -1.49 -10.69
C VAL A 12 -0.51 -0.94 -9.38
N LYS A 13 0.37 -0.45 -8.48
CA LYS A 13 -0.02 0.12 -7.18
C LYS A 13 -0.84 1.41 -7.36
N VAL A 14 -0.46 2.23 -8.33
CA VAL A 14 -1.20 3.47 -8.66
C VAL A 14 -2.59 3.14 -9.20
N ASN A 15 -2.67 2.26 -10.19
CA ASN A 15 -3.94 1.95 -10.86
C ASN A 15 -4.92 1.19 -9.96
N CYS A 16 -4.46 0.30 -9.09
CA CYS A 16 -5.35 -0.38 -8.15
C CYS A 16 -5.93 0.60 -7.12
N THR A 17 -5.13 1.55 -6.62
CA THR A 17 -5.61 2.60 -5.70
C THR A 17 -6.67 3.47 -6.36
N LYS A 18 -6.41 3.95 -7.58
CA LYS A 18 -7.38 4.75 -8.35
C LYS A 18 -8.70 4.01 -8.53
N LYS A 19 -8.64 2.73 -8.94
CA LYS A 19 -9.82 1.88 -9.11
C LYS A 19 -10.59 1.71 -7.81
N ALA A 20 -9.91 1.41 -6.70
CA ALA A 20 -10.55 1.16 -5.41
C ALA A 20 -11.28 2.40 -4.86
N PHE A 21 -10.67 3.59 -4.92
CA PHE A 21 -11.30 4.82 -4.47
C PHE A 21 -12.51 5.19 -5.33
N SER A 22 -12.36 5.11 -6.66
CA SER A 22 -13.45 5.43 -7.59
C SER A 22 -14.62 4.44 -7.52
N SER A 23 -14.37 3.16 -7.22
CA SER A 23 -15.44 2.17 -7.07
C SER A 23 -16.16 2.26 -5.73
N TYR A 24 -15.43 2.56 -4.65
CA TYR A 24 -16.01 2.66 -3.30
C TYR A 24 -16.84 3.93 -3.11
N LEU A 25 -16.43 5.04 -3.75
CA LEU A 25 -17.10 6.34 -3.65
C LEU A 25 -17.38 6.93 -5.04
N PRO A 26 -18.31 6.35 -5.81
CA PRO A 26 -18.52 6.68 -7.23
C PRO A 26 -18.98 8.11 -7.50
N LYS A 27 -19.53 8.80 -6.48
CA LYS A 27 -19.96 10.21 -6.59
C LYS A 27 -18.90 11.21 -6.12
N ALA A 28 -17.83 10.74 -5.48
CA ALA A 28 -16.76 11.62 -5.01
C ALA A 28 -15.82 11.96 -6.17
N LYS A 29 -15.26 13.18 -6.14
CA LYS A 29 -14.25 13.62 -7.09
C LYS A 29 -12.87 13.53 -6.44
N PHE A 30 -11.99 12.74 -7.04
CA PHE A 30 -10.63 12.50 -6.55
C PHE A 30 -9.58 13.11 -7.46
N GLU A 31 -8.54 13.68 -6.84
CA GLU A 31 -7.27 13.98 -7.48
C GLU A 31 -6.22 13.00 -6.94
N PHE A 32 -5.48 12.33 -7.83
CA PHE A 32 -4.50 11.33 -7.42
C PHE A 32 -3.08 11.82 -7.69
N ILE A 33 -2.27 11.84 -6.64
CA ILE A 33 -0.86 12.21 -6.70
C ILE A 33 -0.04 10.97 -6.38
N SER A 34 1.02 10.69 -7.15
CA SER A 34 1.91 9.56 -6.91
C SER A 34 3.33 10.07 -6.66
N ILE A 35 3.89 9.73 -5.50
CA ILE A 35 5.22 10.16 -5.08
C ILE A 35 5.97 8.93 -4.56
N THR A 36 7.20 8.75 -5.04
CA THR A 36 8.11 7.74 -4.50
C THR A 36 8.60 8.20 -3.13
N VAL A 37 8.27 7.42 -2.10
CA VAL A 37 8.76 7.61 -0.72
C VAL A 37 9.40 6.31 -0.23
N PRO A 38 10.40 6.37 0.66
CA PRO A 38 11.03 5.16 1.20
C PRO A 38 10.03 4.34 2.02
N SER A 39 10.15 3.01 2.02
CA SER A 39 9.41 2.11 2.92
C SER A 39 10.01 2.07 4.33
N GLY A 40 11.32 2.28 4.46
CA GLY A 40 12.02 2.15 5.75
C GLY A 40 12.11 0.72 6.27
N VAL A 41 11.92 -0.28 5.40
CA VAL A 41 12.13 -1.72 5.64
C VAL A 41 12.93 -2.31 4.48
N SER A 42 13.24 -3.62 4.52
CA SER A 42 13.90 -4.31 3.41
C SER A 42 13.16 -4.11 2.08
N ASP A 43 13.91 -4.05 0.97
CA ASP A 43 13.33 -4.03 -0.38
C ASP A 43 12.53 -5.31 -0.68
N GLN A 44 12.87 -6.41 -0.01
CA GLN A 44 12.13 -7.67 -0.04
C GLN A 44 11.76 -8.09 1.39
N PRO A 45 10.60 -7.68 1.91
CA PRO A 45 10.12 -8.08 3.22
C PRO A 45 9.79 -9.58 3.29
N PHE A 46 10.09 -10.21 4.43
CA PHE A 46 9.85 -11.65 4.66
C PHE A 46 8.79 -11.95 5.74
N SER A 47 8.09 -10.92 6.24
CA SER A 47 7.06 -11.08 7.26
C SER A 47 5.92 -10.09 7.08
N ASP A 48 4.72 -10.47 7.53
CA ASP A 48 3.57 -9.57 7.51
C ASP A 48 3.86 -8.30 8.31
N LYS A 49 4.54 -8.42 9.46
CA LYS A 49 4.92 -7.28 10.31
C LYS A 49 5.76 -6.25 9.55
N GLU A 50 6.75 -6.73 8.81
CA GLU A 50 7.63 -5.88 8.02
C GLU A 50 6.89 -5.23 6.83
N CYS A 51 6.05 -6.00 6.11
CA CYS A 51 5.21 -5.46 5.04
C CYS A 51 4.26 -4.36 5.55
N ILE A 52 3.59 -4.60 6.68
CA ILE A 52 2.67 -3.63 7.30
C ILE A 52 3.42 -2.36 7.69
N LEU A 53 4.63 -2.50 8.27
CA LEU A 53 5.47 -1.36 8.60
C LEU A 53 5.87 -0.56 7.35
N GLY A 54 6.31 -1.24 6.29
CA GLY A 54 6.64 -0.60 5.01
C GLY A 54 5.45 0.15 4.40
N ALA A 55 4.29 -0.49 4.35
CA ALA A 55 3.05 0.12 3.85
C ALA A 55 2.64 1.34 4.70
N LYS A 56 2.69 1.23 6.03
CA LYS A 56 2.37 2.35 6.95
C LYS A 56 3.34 3.53 6.77
N ASN A 57 4.63 3.25 6.68
CA ASN A 57 5.65 4.28 6.45
C ASN A 57 5.42 5.02 5.13
N ARG A 58 5.12 4.28 4.05
CA ARG A 58 4.79 4.90 2.76
C ARG A 58 3.54 5.77 2.85
N ALA A 59 2.46 5.26 3.46
CA ALA A 59 1.20 5.97 3.61
C ALA A 59 1.36 7.29 4.40
N GLN A 60 2.08 7.25 5.53
CA GLN A 60 2.31 8.42 6.37
C GLN A 60 3.26 9.44 5.74
N ARG A 61 4.34 8.98 5.09
CA ARG A 61 5.30 9.86 4.41
C ARG A 61 4.64 10.57 3.24
N VAL A 62 3.89 9.84 2.40
CA VAL A 62 3.26 10.42 1.22
C VAL A 62 2.16 11.43 1.60
N LEU A 63 1.38 11.14 2.65
CA LEU A 63 0.38 12.07 3.19
C LEU A 63 1.02 13.42 3.54
N LYS A 64 2.15 13.38 4.27
CA LYS A 64 2.88 14.58 4.69
C LYS A 64 3.53 15.31 3.50
N SER A 65 4.19 14.57 2.62
CA SER A 65 4.89 15.14 1.46
C SER A 65 3.94 15.82 0.48
N ALA A 66 2.76 15.23 0.24
CA ALA A 66 1.78 15.77 -0.70
C ALA A 66 0.79 16.77 -0.07
N LYS A 67 0.74 16.86 1.27
CA LYS A 67 -0.31 17.60 2.00
C LYS A 67 -1.73 17.22 1.53
N SER A 68 -1.96 15.92 1.37
CA SER A 68 -3.21 15.36 0.83
C SER A 68 -4.22 15.01 1.94
N ASP A 69 -5.48 14.76 1.58
CA ASP A 69 -6.51 14.29 2.52
C ASP A 69 -6.26 12.84 2.96
N TYR A 70 -5.77 12.02 2.03
CA TYR A 70 -5.43 10.61 2.23
C TYR A 70 -4.03 10.28 1.73
N GLY A 71 -3.36 9.37 2.42
CA GLY A 71 -2.11 8.74 2.02
C GLY A 71 -2.27 7.22 1.92
N VAL A 72 -1.78 6.64 0.83
CA VAL A 72 -1.90 5.21 0.53
C VAL A 72 -0.51 4.60 0.38
N GLY A 73 -0.25 3.56 1.17
CA GLY A 73 0.96 2.75 1.07
C GLY A 73 0.61 1.31 0.75
N ILE A 74 1.35 0.70 -0.16
CA ILE A 74 1.19 -0.69 -0.57
C ILE A 74 2.56 -1.35 -0.55
N GLU A 75 2.70 -2.43 0.21
CA GLU A 75 3.95 -3.20 0.31
C GLU A 75 3.68 -4.68 0.09
N GLY A 76 4.45 -5.28 -0.82
CA GLY A 76 4.42 -6.72 -1.08
C GLY A 76 5.57 -7.41 -0.35
N GLY A 77 5.39 -8.67 0.02
CA GLY A 77 6.45 -9.47 0.61
C GLY A 77 6.23 -10.96 0.39
N ILE A 78 7.22 -11.73 0.83
CA ILE A 78 7.25 -13.19 0.77
C ILE A 78 7.08 -13.71 2.20
N ILE A 79 5.94 -14.31 2.48
CA ILE A 79 5.57 -14.74 3.83
C ILE A 79 5.82 -16.24 3.94
N LYS A 80 6.61 -16.64 4.94
CA LYS A 80 6.81 -18.07 5.24
C LYS A 80 5.69 -18.60 6.13
N ILE A 81 4.95 -19.58 5.65
CA ILE A 81 3.83 -20.22 6.35
C ILE A 81 4.04 -21.73 6.27
N ASN A 82 4.18 -22.41 7.41
CA ASN A 82 4.39 -23.86 7.49
C ASN A 82 5.54 -24.41 6.62
N GLY A 83 6.61 -23.63 6.45
CA GLY A 83 7.75 -24.02 5.60
C GLY A 83 7.66 -23.52 4.16
N ASP A 84 6.45 -23.26 3.67
CA ASP A 84 6.18 -22.76 2.33
C ASP A 84 6.24 -21.24 2.24
N TYR A 85 6.40 -20.71 1.03
CA TYR A 85 6.50 -19.29 0.75
C TYR A 85 5.27 -18.81 -0.02
N PHE A 86 4.71 -17.70 0.42
CA PHE A 86 3.53 -17.09 -0.19
C PHE A 86 3.81 -15.62 -0.51
N ALA A 87 3.39 -15.18 -1.69
CA ALA A 87 3.33 -13.76 -2.01
C ALA A 87 2.06 -13.17 -1.39
N ARG A 88 2.23 -12.07 -0.65
CA ARG A 88 1.14 -11.30 -0.06
C ARG A 88 1.48 -9.82 -0.09
N ALA A 89 0.48 -8.97 -0.26
CA ALA A 89 0.62 -7.53 -0.15
C ALA A 89 -0.28 -6.98 0.97
N TRP A 90 0.19 -5.91 1.59
CA TRP A 90 -0.52 -5.13 2.59
C TRP A 90 -0.75 -3.71 2.09
N VAL A 91 -1.93 -3.19 2.35
CA VAL A 91 -2.37 -1.84 2.00
C VAL A 91 -2.70 -1.09 3.29
N VAL A 92 -2.11 0.08 3.45
CA VAL A 92 -2.44 1.01 4.53
C VAL A 92 -2.96 2.30 3.91
N VAL A 93 -4.13 2.73 4.39
CA VAL A 93 -4.71 4.04 4.06
C VAL A 93 -4.72 4.86 5.35
N VAL A 94 -4.14 6.05 5.31
CA VAL A 94 -4.19 7.02 6.42
C VAL A 94 -4.90 8.28 5.95
N ASN A 95 -5.67 8.92 6.83
CA ASN A 95 -6.19 10.27 6.57
C ASN A 95 -5.42 11.33 7.38
N GLU A 96 -5.64 12.60 7.06
CA GLU A 96 -5.04 13.74 7.78
C GLU A 96 -5.33 13.77 9.29
N LYS A 97 -6.45 13.16 9.74
CA LYS A 97 -6.84 13.06 11.15
C LYS A 97 -6.17 11.90 11.89
N GLY A 98 -5.34 11.13 11.21
CA GLY A 98 -4.60 9.99 11.77
C GLY A 98 -5.40 8.68 11.84
N ALA A 99 -6.62 8.62 11.28
CA ALA A 99 -7.34 7.37 11.16
C ALA A 99 -6.60 6.44 10.18
N VAL A 100 -6.58 5.14 10.48
CA VAL A 100 -5.83 4.13 9.74
C VAL A 100 -6.74 3.00 9.31
N GLY A 101 -6.79 2.73 8.01
CA GLY A 101 -7.33 1.51 7.42
C GLY A 101 -6.20 0.55 7.05
N LEU A 102 -6.39 -0.73 7.33
CA LEU A 102 -5.46 -1.81 6.98
C LEU A 102 -6.20 -2.90 6.22
N GLY A 103 -5.63 -3.35 5.11
CA GLY A 103 -6.12 -4.50 4.35
C GLY A 103 -4.97 -5.32 3.77
N SER A 104 -5.24 -6.56 3.43
CA SER A 104 -4.28 -7.45 2.76
C SER A 104 -4.86 -8.02 1.48
N SER A 105 -3.99 -8.40 0.55
CA SER A 105 -4.36 -9.28 -0.55
C SER A 105 -4.63 -10.70 -0.05
N LEU A 106 -5.17 -11.54 -0.94
CA LEU A 106 -5.06 -12.99 -0.80
C LEU A 106 -3.57 -13.41 -0.81
N SER A 107 -3.30 -14.59 -0.27
CA SER A 107 -1.96 -15.19 -0.29
C SER A 107 -1.86 -16.11 -1.50
N ALA A 108 -0.86 -15.90 -2.34
CA ALA A 108 -0.59 -16.76 -3.49
C ALA A 108 0.65 -17.60 -3.21
N PRO A 109 0.61 -18.93 -3.42
CA PRO A 109 1.80 -19.77 -3.24
C PRO A 109 2.90 -19.35 -4.22
N VAL A 110 4.13 -19.31 -3.74
CA VAL A 110 5.32 -19.09 -4.57
C VAL A 110 5.90 -20.45 -4.88
N ARG A 111 6.10 -20.74 -6.17
CA ARG A 111 6.68 -22.02 -6.60
C ARG A 111 8.07 -22.17 -5.98
N GLN A 112 8.25 -23.23 -5.22
CA GLN A 112 9.55 -23.65 -4.71
C GLN A 112 10.06 -24.74 -5.65
N ASN A 113 11.18 -24.49 -6.32
CA ASN A 113 11.85 -25.35 -7.32
C ASN A 113 11.33 -25.20 -8.78
N ILE A 114 12.16 -24.56 -9.62
CA ILE A 114 12.24 -24.74 -11.08
C ILE A 114 13.52 -25.51 -11.33
#